data_AF-A0A3M9YY24-F1
#
_entry.id   AF-A0A3M9YY24-F1
#
_cell.length_a   1.000
_cell.length_b   1.000
_cell.length_c   1.000
_cell.angle_alpha   90.00
_cell.angle_beta   90.00
_cell.angle_gamma   90.00
#
_symmetry.space_group_name_H-M   'P 1'
#
loop_
_entity.id
_entity.type
_entity.pdbx_description
1 polymer ?
#
loop_
_entity_poly.entity_id
_entity_poly.type
_entity_poly.pdbx_seq_one_letter_code
_entity_poly.pdbx_strand_id
1 'polypeptide(L)'
;MHETKPTSSEQIQARERIHRRDLVNSLLIGIGLGALLLGAPLGWFAHRFYAQQRTAQVLLCRQQNFGLSETELQARCGQPY
;
A
#
# COMPACT_ATOMS: atom_id res chain seq x y z
N MET A 1 -51.30 -11.90 31.11
CA MET A 1 -50.07 -11.98 30.29
C MET A 1 -50.24 -11.00 29.15
N HIS A 2 -49.57 -9.85 29.19
CA HIS A 2 -49.60 -8.87 28.11
C HIS A 2 -48.40 -9.11 27.20
N GLU A 3 -48.66 -9.62 26.00
CA GLU A 3 -47.66 -9.73 24.95
C GLU A 3 -47.56 -8.37 24.24
N THR A 4 -46.55 -7.58 24.59
CA THR A 4 -46.28 -6.30 23.94
C THR A 4 -45.66 -6.56 22.57
N LYS A 5 -46.49 -6.54 21.53
CA LYS A 5 -46.05 -6.60 20.13
C LYS A 5 -45.21 -5.35 19.83
N PRO A 6 -43.95 -5.49 19.36
CA PRO A 6 -43.09 -4.33 19.10
C PRO A 6 -43.74 -3.43 18.04
N THR A 7 -43.72 -2.13 18.31
CA THR A 7 -44.31 -1.12 17.43
C THR A 7 -43.48 -1.01 16.14
N SER A 8 -44.15 -0.88 14.99
CA SER A 8 -43.52 -0.81 13.66
C SER A 8 -42.44 0.28 13.55
N SER A 9 -42.49 1.34 14.37
CA SER A 9 -41.50 2.41 14.44
C SER A 9 -40.16 1.97 15.04
N GLU A 10 -40.17 1.01 15.97
CA GLU A 10 -38.97 0.48 16.63
C GLU A 10 -38.15 -0.40 15.66
N GLN A 11 -38.84 -1.19 14.83
CA GLN A 11 -38.24 -2.01 13.78
C GLN A 11 -37.59 -1.17 12.67
N ILE A 12 -38.22 -0.06 12.28
CA ILE A 12 -37.68 0.87 11.27
C ILE A 12 -36.41 1.57 11.80
N GLN A 13 -36.41 2.05 13.04
CA GLN A 13 -35.23 2.66 13.65
C GLN A 13 -34.07 1.68 13.85
N ALA A 14 -34.34 0.42 14.19
CA ALA A 14 -33.30 -0.61 14.27
C ALA A 14 -32.68 -0.88 12.90
N ARG A 15 -33.51 -1.00 11.85
CA ARG A 15 -33.06 -1.22 10.47
C ARG A 15 -32.24 -0.05 9.92
N GLU A 16 -32.64 1.19 10.20
CA GLU A 16 -31.91 2.39 9.77
C GLU A 16 -30.55 2.53 10.48
N ARG A 17 -30.46 2.14 11.77
CA ARG A 17 -29.19 2.08 12.51
C ARG A 17 -28.24 0.99 12.01
N ILE A 18 -28.77 -0.16 11.58
CA ILE A 18 -27.97 -1.24 10.99
C ILE A 18 -27.38 -0.78 9.64
N HIS A 19 -28.17 -0.09 8.81
CA HIS A 19 -27.74 0.33 7.48
C HIS A 19 -26.57 1.32 7.47
N ARG A 20 -26.50 2.26 8.43
CA ARG A 20 -25.36 3.22 8.51
C ARG A 20 -24.04 2.56 8.89
N ARG A 21 -24.07 1.51 9.73
CA ARG A 21 -22.86 0.76 10.12
C ARG A 21 -22.35 -0.09 8.97
N ASP A 22 -23.26 -0.71 8.20
CA ASP A 22 -22.89 -1.45 7.00
C ASP A 22 -22.26 -0.55 5.92
N LEU A 23 -22.73 0.69 5.78
CA LEU A 23 -22.17 1.61 4.79
C LEU A 23 -20.70 1.96 5.07
N VAL A 24 -20.38 2.28 6.33
CA VAL A 24 -18.99 2.58 6.74
C VAL A 24 -18.12 1.34 6.62
N ASN A 25 -18.65 0.17 6.98
CA ASN A 25 -17.92 -1.09 6.87
C ASN A 25 -17.62 -1.45 5.41
N SER A 26 -18.60 -1.32 4.51
CA SER A 26 -18.40 -1.54 3.07
C SER A 26 -17.41 -0.55 2.45
N LEU A 27 -17.41 0.71 2.90
CA LEU A 27 -16.43 1.70 2.44
C LEU A 27 -15.01 1.34 2.89
N LEU A 28 -14.83 0.96 4.15
CA LEU A 28 -13.53 0.53 4.68
C LEU A 28 -13.01 -0.74 3.99
N ILE A 29 -13.89 -1.70 3.72
CA ILE A 29 -13.55 -2.91 2.96
C ILE A 29 -13.15 -2.55 1.54
N GLY A 30 -13.89 -1.66 0.87
CA GLY A 30 -13.57 -1.18 -0.48
C GLY A 30 -12.23 -0.45 -0.54
N ILE A 31 -11.93 0.42 0.43
CA ILE A 31 -10.63 1.10 0.54
C ILE A 31 -9.51 0.10 0.81
N GLY A 32 -9.71 -0.84 1.74
CA GLY A 32 -8.73 -1.87 2.07
C GLY A 32 -8.38 -2.75 0.87
N LEU A 33 -9.40 -3.22 0.15
CA LEU A 33 -9.22 -4.00 -1.08
C LEU A 33 -8.56 -3.16 -2.19
N GLY A 34 -8.98 -1.91 -2.38
CA GLY A 34 -8.38 -1.01 -3.36
C GLY A 34 -6.91 -0.70 -3.08
N ALA A 35 -6.57 -0.42 -1.82
CA ALA A 35 -5.19 -0.17 -1.41
C ALA A 35 -4.31 -1.43 -1.55
N LEU A 36 -4.85 -2.61 -1.27
CA LEU A 36 -4.11 -3.86 -1.40
C LEU A 36 -3.92 -4.27 -2.87
N LEU A 37 -4.97 -4.16 -3.69
CA LEU A 37 -4.95 -4.63 -5.07
C LEU A 37 -4.30 -3.65 -6.05
N LEU A 38 -4.38 -2.35 -5.78
CA LEU A 38 -3.78 -1.32 -6.64
C LEU A 38 -2.58 -0.67 -5.95
N GLY A 39 -2.71 -0.27 -4.70
CA GLY A 39 -1.65 0.45 -3.98
C GLY A 39 -0.40 -0.40 -3.74
N ALA A 40 -0.54 -1.62 -3.25
CA ALA A 40 0.59 -2.49 -2.93
C ALA A 40 1.43 -2.90 -4.15
N PRO A 41 0.86 -3.39 -5.28
CA PRO A 41 1.66 -3.71 -6.44
C PRO A 41 2.29 -2.47 -7.09
N LEU A 42 1.61 -1.31 -7.12
CA LEU A 42 2.22 -0.07 -7.61
C LEU A 42 3.41 0.37 -6.75
N GLY A 43 3.25 0.38 -5.43
CA GLY A 43 4.32 0.75 -4.50
C GLY A 43 5.52 -0.21 -4.59
N TRP A 44 5.26 -1.51 -4.67
CA TRP A 44 6.31 -2.52 -4.84
C TRP A 44 7.05 -2.34 -6.18
N PHE A 45 6.32 -2.13 -7.27
CA PHE A 45 6.93 -1.91 -8.58
C PHE A 45 7.80 -0.65 -8.61
N ALA A 46 7.32 0.46 -8.07
CA ALA A 46 8.09 1.70 -7.96
C ALA A 46 9.37 1.51 -7.15
N HIS A 47 9.30 0.82 -6.01
CA HIS A 47 10.47 0.50 -5.19
C HIS A 47 11.47 -0.38 -5.94
N ARG A 48 11.00 -1.42 -6.65
CA ARG A 48 11.86 -2.31 -7.44
C ARG A 48 12.55 -1.55 -8.57
N PHE A 49 11.82 -0.70 -9.27
CA PHE A 49 12.37 0.10 -10.36
C PHE A 49 13.41 1.11 -9.86
N TYR A 50 13.13 1.80 -8.76
CA TYR A 50 14.09 2.73 -8.14
C TYR A 50 15.38 2.01 -7.71
N ALA A 51 15.24 0.87 -7.03
CA ALA A 51 16.39 0.05 -6.63
C ALA A 51 17.21 -0.39 -7.85
N GLN A 52 16.56 -0.88 -8.91
CA GLN A 52 17.23 -1.28 -10.15
C GLN A 52 17.97 -0.13 -10.83
N GLN A 53 17.36 1.07 -10.89
CA GLN A 53 18.02 2.24 -11.48
C GLN A 53 19.28 2.64 -10.70
N ARG A 54 19.22 2.65 -9.37
CA ARG A 54 20.38 2.99 -8.53
C ARG A 54 21.50 1.97 -8.72
N THR A 55 21.18 0.68 -8.71
CA THR A 55 22.18 -0.37 -8.96
C THR A 55 22.79 -0.24 -10.37
N ALA A 56 21.97 0.05 -11.39
CA ALA A 56 22.45 0.23 -12.76
C ALA A 56 23.40 1.44 -12.89
N GLN A 57 23.10 2.56 -12.24
CA GLN A 57 23.98 3.74 -12.22
C GLN A 57 25.34 3.44 -11.58
N VAL A 58 25.35 2.72 -10.45
CA VAL A 58 26.59 2.31 -9.78
C VAL A 58 27.40 1.37 -10.69
N LEU A 59 26.75 0.37 -11.30
CA LEU A 59 27.39 -0.57 -12.23
C LEU A 59 28.00 0.14 -13.45
N LEU A 60 27.26 1.07 -14.07
CA LEU A 60 27.74 1.86 -15.21
C LEU A 60 28.96 2.71 -14.82
N CYS A 61 28.91 3.37 -13.66
CA CYS A 61 30.05 4.15 -13.16
C CYS A 61 31.27 3.27 -12.87
N ARG A 62 31.09 2.10 -12.26
CA ARG A 62 32.17 1.13 -12.03
C ARG A 62 32.79 0.67 -13.34
N GLN A 63 31.97 0.42 -14.38
CA GLN A 63 32.48 0.05 -15.69
C GLN A 63 33.27 1.18 -16.36
N GLN A 64 32.85 2.43 -16.20
CA GLN A 64 33.60 3.56 -16.77
C GLN A 64 34.92 3.85 -16.03
N ASN A 65 35.02 3.43 -14.77
CA ASN A 65 36.19 3.65 -13.91
C ASN A 65 36.94 2.33 -13.62
N PHE A 66 36.93 1.38 -14.58
CA PHE A 66 37.69 0.14 -14.47
C PHE A 66 39.17 0.43 -14.20
N GLY A 67 39.75 -0.26 -13.22
CA GLY A 67 41.16 -0.14 -12.84
C GLY A 67 41.43 0.65 -11.56
N LEU A 68 40.42 1.33 -10.98
CA LEU A 68 40.54 1.91 -9.65
C LEU A 68 40.38 0.85 -8.55
N SER A 69 40.94 1.13 -7.38
CA SER A 69 40.75 0.30 -6.18
C SER A 69 39.27 0.30 -5.74
N GLU A 70 38.77 -0.79 -5.14
CA GLU A 70 37.37 -0.89 -4.70
C GLU A 70 36.96 0.26 -3.75
N THR A 71 37.90 0.76 -2.92
CA THR A 71 37.67 1.91 -2.02
C THR A 71 37.44 3.21 -2.79
N GLU A 72 38.20 3.47 -3.86
CA GLU A 72 38.00 4.65 -4.70
C GLU A 72 36.75 4.53 -5.56
N LEU A 73 36.47 3.32 -6.04
CA LEU A 73 35.26 3.01 -6.81
C LEU A 73 34.01 3.25 -5.95
N GLN A 74 34.04 2.87 -4.67
CA GLN A 74 32.97 3.13 -3.72
C GLN A 74 32.85 4.61 -3.35
N ALA A 75 33.95 5.34 -3.19
CA ALA A 75 33.92 6.78 -2.92
C ALA A 75 33.35 7.58 -4.11
N ARG A 76 33.63 7.13 -5.35
CA ARG A 76 33.25 7.84 -6.58
C ARG A 76 31.88 7.42 -7.11
N CYS A 77 31.60 6.12 -7.17
CA CYS A 77 30.37 5.57 -7.72
C CYS A 77 29.33 5.21 -6.65
N GLY A 78 29.69 5.25 -5.36
CA GLY A 78 28.81 4.91 -4.26
C GLY A 78 28.62 3.40 -4.08
N GLN A 79 27.65 3.05 -3.23
CA GLN A 79 27.21 1.68 -3.00
C GLN A 79 25.87 1.42 -3.71
N PRO A 80 25.65 0.21 -4.21
CA PRO A 80 24.36 -0.18 -4.80
C PRO A 80 23.24 -0.35 -3.76
N TYR A 81 23.56 -0.31 -2.46
CA TYR A 81 22.64 -0.46 -1.33
C TYR A 81 23.08 0.39 -0.14
#